data_AF-A0A9P1DTT1-F1
#
_entry.id   AF-A0A9P1DTT1-F1
#
_cell.length_a   1.000
_cell.length_b   1.000
_cell.length_c   1.000
_cell.angle_alpha   90.00
_cell.angle_beta   90.00
_cell.angle_gamma   90.00
#
_symmetry.space_group_name_H-M   'P 1'
#
loop_
_entity.id
_entity.type
_entity.pdbx_description
1 polymer ?
#
loop_
_entity_poly.entity_id
_entity_poly.type
_entity_poly.pdbx_seq_one_letter_code
_entity_poly.pdbx_strand_id
1 'polypeptide(L)'
;MFLKEDRVEALLPQVLKNPRASKAHQAFLETWEACGLPPQTLSQVVGGVYCDGPPEPLLEEPERQRATDPSLWQLVYIPPVFDATGMEIMCFDSLEEAQTKLNSLKLGEIDEGGGIIFKNKEPVAEKLVLKYMEKEDFLGFLEEATKTPEKFEPTETDEIKAIEESLLDRLNELSKLAPDIGKLKVEYEAIEEKPKIVYGKPSMSLVELSRLFPDLVTLGGCAKPKPAP
;
A
#
# COMPACT_ATOMS: atom_id res chain seq x y z
N MET A 1 -8.08 1.20 -7.19
CA MET A 1 -9.12 0.20 -6.84
C MET A 1 -8.56 -1.21 -6.99
N PHE A 2 -8.73 -2.09 -6.01
CA PHE A 2 -8.28 -3.49 -6.07
C PHE A 2 -9.24 -4.36 -6.91
N LEU A 3 -8.70 -5.15 -7.85
CA LEU A 3 -9.47 -6.13 -8.61
C LEU A 3 -9.49 -7.47 -7.88
N LYS A 4 -10.69 -8.06 -7.75
CA LYS A 4 -10.86 -9.38 -7.17
C LYS A 4 -10.20 -10.46 -8.03
N GLU A 5 -9.69 -11.51 -7.38
CA GLU A 5 -8.96 -12.60 -8.04
C GLU A 5 -9.79 -13.31 -9.13
N ASP A 6 -11.07 -13.53 -8.89
CA ASP A 6 -12.01 -14.14 -9.85
C ASP A 6 -12.21 -13.27 -11.10
N ARG A 7 -12.27 -11.94 -10.93
CA ARG A 7 -12.34 -10.99 -12.05
C ARG A 7 -11.05 -10.98 -12.85
N VAL A 8 -9.89 -10.99 -12.18
CA VAL A 8 -8.58 -11.08 -12.83
C VAL A 8 -8.48 -12.37 -13.65
N GLU A 9 -8.85 -13.51 -13.07
CA GLU A 9 -8.82 -14.81 -13.74
C GLU A 9 -9.72 -14.86 -14.98
N ALA A 10 -10.91 -14.27 -14.91
CA ALA A 10 -11.83 -14.19 -16.04
C ALA A 10 -11.30 -13.32 -17.20
N LEU A 11 -10.49 -12.29 -16.90
CA LEU A 11 -9.96 -11.35 -17.90
C LEU A 11 -8.59 -11.76 -18.47
N LEU A 12 -7.83 -12.61 -17.78
CA LEU A 12 -6.52 -13.11 -18.24
C LEU A 12 -6.52 -13.65 -19.69
N PRO A 13 -7.52 -14.46 -20.14
CA PRO A 13 -7.57 -14.90 -21.53
C PRO A 13 -7.67 -13.76 -22.54
N GLN A 14 -8.27 -12.63 -22.16
CA GLN A 14 -8.34 -11.44 -23.00
C GLN A 14 -6.98 -10.73 -23.06
N VAL A 15 -6.30 -10.60 -21.92
CA VAL A 15 -4.94 -10.04 -21.83
C VAL A 15 -3.96 -10.82 -22.72
N LEU A 16 -4.03 -12.15 -22.72
CA LEU A 16 -3.17 -12.99 -23.55
C LEU A 16 -3.43 -12.87 -25.06
N LYS A 17 -4.52 -12.24 -25.50
CA LYS A 17 -4.70 -11.90 -26.92
C LYS A 17 -3.71 -10.83 -27.36
N ASN A 18 -3.15 -10.04 -26.44
CA ASN A 18 -2.06 -9.12 -26.72
C ASN A 18 -0.77 -9.91 -27.00
N PRO A 19 -0.16 -9.76 -28.20
CA PRO A 19 1.06 -10.47 -28.56
C PRO A 19 2.23 -10.22 -27.60
N ARG A 20 2.29 -9.05 -26.96
CA ARG A 20 3.33 -8.70 -25.98
C ARG A 20 3.21 -9.56 -24.73
N ALA A 21 2.02 -9.62 -24.14
CA ALA A 21 1.74 -10.44 -22.96
C ALA A 21 1.93 -11.93 -23.25
N SER A 22 1.43 -12.42 -24.39
CA SER A 22 1.59 -13.81 -24.82
C SER A 22 3.06 -14.22 -24.96
N LYS A 23 3.88 -13.40 -25.64
CA LYS A 23 5.33 -13.66 -25.80
C LYS A 23 6.08 -13.63 -24.48
N ALA A 24 5.78 -12.66 -23.61
CA ALA A 24 6.39 -12.57 -22.29
C ALA A 24 6.06 -13.80 -21.43
N HIS A 25 4.81 -14.25 -21.48
CA HIS A 25 4.39 -15.46 -20.76
C HIS A 25 5.12 -16.70 -21.27
N GLN A 26 5.24 -16.88 -22.60
CA GLN A 26 5.99 -18.00 -23.15
C GLN A 26 7.47 -17.97 -22.74
N ALA A 27 8.13 -16.82 -22.83
CA ALA A 27 9.53 -16.67 -22.42
C ALA A 27 9.73 -16.95 -20.93
N PHE A 28 8.78 -16.54 -20.09
CA PHE A 28 8.76 -16.89 -18.67
C PHE A 28 8.67 -18.40 -18.48
N LEU A 29 7.72 -19.09 -19.12
CA LEU A 29 7.55 -20.53 -18.98
C LEU A 29 8.84 -21.28 -19.35
N GLU A 30 9.46 -20.93 -20.47
CA GLU A 30 10.72 -21.52 -20.93
C GLU A 30 11.85 -21.30 -19.91
N THR A 31 11.99 -20.08 -19.39
CA THR A 31 13.02 -19.75 -18.38
C THR A 31 12.76 -20.47 -17.05
N TRP A 32 11.50 -20.50 -16.62
CA TRP A 32 11.06 -21.07 -15.35
C TRP A 32 11.26 -22.59 -15.33
N GLU A 33 10.85 -23.26 -16.41
CA GLU A 33 11.04 -24.69 -16.61
C GLU A 33 12.52 -25.06 -16.72
N ALA A 34 13.32 -24.28 -17.47
CA ALA A 34 14.77 -24.51 -17.60
C ALA A 34 15.51 -24.43 -16.24
N CYS A 35 14.96 -23.69 -15.28
CA CYS A 35 15.48 -23.61 -13.91
C CYS A 35 14.97 -24.72 -12.99
N GLY A 36 14.17 -25.67 -13.49
CA GLY A 36 13.62 -26.78 -12.71
C GLY A 36 12.58 -26.36 -11.66
N LEU A 37 11.88 -25.25 -11.90
CA LEU A 37 10.88 -24.70 -11.00
C LEU A 37 9.47 -25.23 -11.35
N PRO A 38 8.56 -25.38 -10.35
CA PRO A 38 7.23 -25.94 -10.56
C PRO A 38 6.39 -25.01 -11.43
N PRO A 39 5.49 -25.55 -12.28
CA PRO A 39 4.62 -24.73 -13.11
C PRO A 39 3.76 -23.80 -12.24
N GLN A 40 3.55 -22.57 -12.70
CA GLN A 40 2.65 -21.60 -12.07
C GLN A 40 1.49 -21.27 -13.01
N THR A 41 0.31 -21.06 -12.44
CA THR A 41 -0.82 -20.48 -13.19
C THR A 41 -0.59 -18.98 -13.39
N LEU A 42 -1.19 -18.41 -14.44
CA LEU A 42 -1.11 -16.97 -14.67
C LEU A 42 -1.72 -16.14 -13.53
N SER A 43 -2.77 -16.64 -12.89
CA SER A 43 -3.37 -16.02 -11.70
C SER A 43 -2.38 -15.95 -10.52
N GLN A 44 -1.59 -17.01 -10.31
CA GLN A 44 -0.53 -17.03 -9.29
C GLN A 44 0.62 -16.06 -9.61
N VAL A 45 0.92 -15.87 -10.89
CA VAL A 45 1.97 -14.96 -11.35
C VAL A 45 1.56 -13.50 -11.19
N VAL A 46 0.35 -13.15 -11.64
CA VAL A 46 -0.17 -11.77 -11.60
C VAL A 46 -0.33 -11.24 -10.18
N GLY A 47 -0.86 -12.05 -9.26
CA GLY A 47 -1.13 -11.59 -7.90
C GLY A 47 -2.21 -10.49 -7.83
N GLY A 48 -2.06 -9.56 -6.90
CA GLY A 48 -3.01 -8.46 -6.71
C GLY A 48 -2.88 -7.38 -7.79
N VAL A 49 -4.00 -7.05 -8.44
CA VAL A 49 -4.04 -6.01 -9.48
C VAL A 49 -4.79 -4.79 -8.96
N TYR A 50 -4.22 -3.62 -9.19
CA TYR A 50 -4.82 -2.34 -8.86
C TYR A 50 -5.08 -1.56 -10.15
N CYS A 51 -6.32 -1.11 -10.33
CA CYS A 51 -6.63 -0.11 -11.34
C CYS A 51 -6.33 1.28 -10.78
N ASP A 52 -5.61 2.07 -11.57
CA ASP A 52 -5.47 3.50 -11.32
C ASP A 52 -6.85 4.15 -11.27
N GLY A 53 -7.09 4.90 -10.21
CA GLY A 53 -8.33 5.62 -9.98
C GLY A 53 -8.04 6.95 -9.29
N PRO A 54 -9.08 7.76 -9.03
CA PRO A 54 -8.92 8.95 -8.22
C PRO A 54 -8.32 8.58 -6.85
N PRO A 55 -7.59 9.52 -6.21
CA PRO A 55 -7.06 9.29 -4.88
C PRO A 55 -8.18 8.89 -3.92
N GLU A 56 -7.86 7.99 -3.00
CA GLU A 56 -8.79 7.63 -1.93
C GLU A 56 -9.11 8.87 -1.08
N PRO A 57 -10.36 8.99 -0.59
CA PRO A 57 -10.73 10.13 0.22
C PRO A 57 -9.92 10.18 1.52
N LEU A 58 -9.51 11.39 1.91
CA LEU A 58 -8.75 11.60 3.15
C LEU A 58 -9.61 11.40 4.42
N LEU A 59 -10.93 11.43 4.30
CA LEU A 59 -11.90 11.23 5.38
C LEU A 59 -12.99 10.26 4.94
N GLU A 60 -13.41 9.41 5.87
CA GLU A 60 -14.60 8.57 5.72
C GLU A 60 -15.88 9.41 5.57
N GLU A 61 -16.91 8.84 4.96
CA GLU A 61 -18.17 9.55 4.64
C GLU A 61 -18.75 10.34 5.85
N PRO A 62 -18.90 9.75 7.05
CA PRO A 62 -19.50 10.46 8.18
C PRO A 62 -18.64 11.62 8.68
N GLU A 63 -17.31 11.45 8.65
CA GLU A 63 -16.35 12.45 9.09
C GLU A 63 -16.30 13.61 8.10
N ARG A 64 -16.28 13.29 6.80
CA ARG A 64 -16.32 14.28 5.73
C ARG A 64 -17.59 15.12 5.77
N GLN A 65 -18.74 14.50 5.99
CA GLN A 65 -20.01 15.22 6.13
C GLN A 65 -19.98 16.24 7.28
N ARG A 66 -19.40 15.85 8.43
CA ARG A 66 -19.18 16.80 9.54
C ARG A 66 -18.19 17.89 9.17
N ALA A 67 -17.09 17.56 8.50
CA ALA A 67 -16.07 18.52 8.07
C ALA A 67 -16.62 19.54 7.04
N THR A 68 -17.59 19.15 6.21
CA THR A 68 -18.28 20.04 5.27
C THR A 68 -19.37 20.92 5.90
N ASP A 69 -19.80 20.64 7.14
CA ASP A 69 -20.91 21.36 7.75
C ASP A 69 -20.49 22.78 8.20
N PRO A 70 -21.04 23.86 7.61
CA PRO A 70 -20.66 25.22 7.96
C PRO A 70 -21.10 25.62 9.38
N SER A 71 -22.05 24.89 9.98
CA SER A 71 -22.52 25.12 11.35
C SER A 71 -21.54 24.61 12.41
N LEU A 72 -20.62 23.71 12.04
CA LEU A 72 -19.57 23.19 12.92
C LEU A 72 -18.27 24.01 12.83
N TRP A 73 -17.38 23.79 13.79
CA TRP A 73 -16.02 24.32 13.84
C TRP A 73 -15.05 23.21 13.48
N GLN A 74 -14.15 23.43 12.51
CA GLN A 74 -13.20 22.43 12.06
C GLN A 74 -11.81 22.75 12.61
N LEU A 75 -11.23 21.87 13.43
CA LEU A 75 -9.82 21.93 13.80
C LEU A 75 -9.02 21.03 12.86
N VAL A 76 -8.15 21.62 12.05
CA VAL A 76 -7.15 20.89 11.26
C VAL A 76 -5.85 20.92 12.06
N TYR A 77 -5.24 19.77 12.35
CA TYR A 77 -4.07 19.70 13.22
C TYR A 77 -3.07 18.60 12.84
N ILE A 78 -1.83 18.76 13.31
CA ILE A 78 -0.78 17.76 13.22
C ILE A 78 -0.86 16.87 14.47
N PRO A 79 -1.20 15.58 14.36
CA PRO A 79 -1.25 14.65 15.49
C PRO A 79 0.15 14.42 16.08
N PRO A 80 0.29 14.38 17.43
CA PRO A 80 1.59 14.23 18.09
C PRO A 80 2.08 12.77 18.19
N VAL A 81 1.68 11.88 17.28
CA VAL A 81 1.91 10.41 17.38
C VAL A 81 2.95 9.94 16.38
N PHE A 82 3.84 9.02 16.79
CA PHE A 82 4.95 8.46 16.01
C PHE A 82 4.55 7.90 14.62
N ASP A 83 3.38 7.28 14.53
CA ASP A 83 2.89 6.62 13.32
C ASP A 83 1.85 7.43 12.55
N ALA A 84 1.53 8.65 13.00
CA ALA A 84 0.53 9.45 12.31
C ALA A 84 1.18 10.15 11.10
N THR A 85 0.92 9.63 9.91
CA THR A 85 1.30 10.26 8.65
C THR A 85 0.26 11.32 8.27
N GLY A 86 0.59 12.60 8.49
CA GLY A 86 -0.15 13.74 7.92
C GLY A 86 -0.94 14.57 8.93
N MET A 87 -1.97 15.25 8.44
CA MET A 87 -2.89 16.09 9.22
C MET A 87 -4.19 15.34 9.53
N GLU A 88 -4.90 15.79 10.57
CA GLU A 88 -6.22 15.28 10.94
C GLU A 88 -7.24 16.43 11.04
N ILE A 89 -8.52 16.10 10.89
CA ILE A 89 -9.64 17.04 11.05
C ILE A 89 -10.55 16.57 12.19
N MET A 90 -10.88 17.46 13.12
CA MET A 90 -11.86 17.23 14.18
C MET A 90 -12.93 18.32 14.16
N CYS A 91 -14.21 17.93 14.24
CA CYS A 91 -15.34 18.86 14.13
C CYS A 91 -16.05 19.03 15.47
N PHE A 92 -16.29 20.28 15.87
CA PHE A 92 -16.88 20.66 17.14
C PHE A 92 -18.16 21.48 16.96
N ASP A 93 -19.07 21.38 17.93
CA ASP A 93 -20.31 22.15 17.95
C ASP A 93 -20.09 23.58 18.48
N SER A 94 -18.98 23.82 19.21
CA SER A 94 -18.65 25.13 19.78
C SER A 94 -17.19 25.52 19.60
N LEU A 95 -16.94 26.83 19.58
CA LEU A 95 -15.58 27.39 19.54
C LEU A 95 -14.79 27.03 20.81
N GLU A 96 -15.45 26.97 21.96
CA GLU A 96 -14.80 26.69 23.25
C GLU A 96 -14.17 25.29 23.29
N GLU A 97 -14.89 24.28 22.78
CA GLU A 97 -14.37 22.91 22.67
C GLU A 97 -13.21 22.82 21.67
N ALA A 98 -13.36 23.44 20.50
CA ALA A 98 -12.32 23.49 19.48
C ALA A 98 -11.04 24.14 20.03
N GLN A 99 -11.19 25.24 20.77
CA GLN A 99 -10.08 25.97 21.37
C GLN A 99 -9.43 25.21 22.52
N THR A 100 -10.22 24.49 23.32
CA THR A 100 -9.71 23.57 24.34
C THR A 100 -8.83 22.49 23.70
N LYS A 101 -9.29 21.88 22.60
CA LYS A 101 -8.50 20.89 21.86
C LYS A 101 -7.23 21.52 21.28
N LEU A 102 -7.34 22.66 20.58
CA LEU A 102 -6.20 23.38 20.01
C LEU A 102 -5.11 23.67 21.07
N ASN A 103 -5.52 24.14 22.24
CA ASN A 103 -4.60 24.44 23.34
C ASN A 103 -3.91 23.19 23.90
N SER A 104 -4.58 22.03 23.87
CA SER A 104 -4.04 20.74 24.31
C SER A 104 -3.02 20.13 23.35
N LEU A 105 -2.94 20.59 22.10
CA LEU A 105 -2.01 20.07 21.10
C LEU A 105 -0.56 20.28 21.54
N LYS A 106 0.24 19.23 21.39
CA LYS A 106 1.68 19.20 21.67
C LYS A 106 2.47 19.14 20.37
N LEU A 107 3.75 19.46 20.45
CA LEU A 107 4.68 19.23 19.35
C LEU A 107 4.87 17.72 19.15
N GLY A 108 4.97 17.30 17.90
CA GLY A 108 5.42 15.97 17.51
C GLY A 108 6.94 15.82 17.60
N GLU A 109 7.46 14.69 17.13
CA GLU A 109 8.86 14.32 17.33
C GLU A 109 9.87 15.18 16.55
N ILE A 110 9.44 15.80 15.45
CA ILE A 110 10.29 16.69 14.64
C ILE A 110 10.26 18.16 15.13
N ASP A 111 9.73 18.38 16.33
CA ASP A 111 9.35 19.68 16.94
C ASP A 111 8.42 20.53 16.06
N GLU A 112 7.66 19.91 15.15
CA GLU A 112 6.53 20.54 14.50
C GLU A 112 5.23 20.16 15.20
N GLY A 113 4.23 21.03 15.15
CA GLY A 113 2.91 20.66 15.60
C GLY A 113 1.94 21.81 15.72
N GLY A 114 0.77 21.48 16.25
CA GLY A 114 -0.32 22.42 16.44
C GLY A 114 -1.40 22.30 15.37
N GLY A 115 -2.21 23.35 15.21
CA GLY A 115 -3.34 23.35 14.28
C GLY A 115 -4.02 24.71 14.10
N ILE A 116 -5.04 24.71 13.26
CA ILE A 116 -5.88 25.88 12.93
C ILE A 116 -7.35 25.49 13.07
N ILE A 117 -8.11 26.34 13.76
CA ILE A 117 -9.57 26.27 13.81
C ILE A 117 -10.11 27.10 12.65
N PHE A 118 -10.91 26.46 11.80
CA PHE A 118 -11.66 27.06 10.73
C PHE A 118 -13.13 27.16 11.07
N LYS A 119 -13.77 28.20 10.55
CA LYS A 119 -15.22 28.36 10.50
C LYS A 119 -15.62 28.75 9.09
N ASN A 120 -16.35 27.88 8.40
CA ASN A 120 -16.72 28.12 7.00
C ASN A 120 -15.48 28.46 6.13
N LYS A 121 -14.43 27.65 6.26
CA LYS A 121 -13.11 27.81 5.61
C LYS A 121 -12.28 29.05 6.00
N GLU A 122 -12.80 29.91 6.86
CA GLU A 122 -12.04 31.06 7.37
C GLU A 122 -11.29 30.67 8.66
N PRO A 123 -9.98 30.94 8.77
CA PRO A 123 -9.22 30.66 9.98
C PRO A 123 -9.64 31.62 11.10
N VAL A 124 -10.00 31.09 12.27
CA VAL A 124 -10.47 31.86 13.43
C VAL A 124 -9.46 31.88 14.57
N ALA A 125 -8.72 30.78 14.76
CA ALA A 125 -7.68 30.69 15.78
C ALA A 125 -6.62 29.68 15.36
N GLU A 126 -5.37 29.89 15.80
CA GLU A 126 -4.26 29.01 15.46
C GLU A 126 -3.25 28.90 16.61
N LYS A 127 -2.58 27.76 16.64
CA LYS A 127 -1.43 27.48 17.49
C LYS A 127 -0.51 26.62 16.65
N LEU A 128 0.53 27.20 16.06
CA LEU A 128 1.38 26.52 15.09
C LEU A 128 2.86 26.68 15.45
N VAL A 129 3.61 25.59 15.31
CA VAL A 129 5.07 25.60 15.28
C VAL A 129 5.46 24.75 14.07
N LEU A 130 5.88 25.41 12.99
CA LEU A 130 6.17 24.79 11.71
C LEU A 130 7.64 25.03 11.32
N LYS A 131 8.29 24.03 10.75
CA LYS A 131 9.65 24.02 10.21
C LYS A 131 9.69 23.69 8.71
N TYR A 132 8.78 22.84 8.24
CA TYR A 132 8.72 22.24 6.91
C TYR A 132 7.35 22.43 6.25
N MET A 133 6.27 22.56 7.03
CA MET A 133 4.92 22.84 6.51
C MET A 133 4.62 24.33 6.46
N GLU A 134 3.73 24.72 5.55
CA GLU A 134 3.19 26.07 5.43
C GLU A 134 1.79 26.15 6.04
N LYS A 135 1.35 27.35 6.39
CA LYS A 135 0.02 27.56 7.00
C LYS A 135 -1.10 27.19 6.02
N GLU A 136 -0.85 27.47 4.75
CA GLU A 136 -1.72 27.23 3.61
C GLU A 136 -2.03 25.73 3.43
N ASP A 137 -1.12 24.85 3.85
CA ASP A 137 -1.31 23.39 3.79
C ASP A 137 -2.53 22.94 4.61
N PHE A 138 -2.82 23.61 5.73
CA PHE A 138 -3.97 23.26 6.59
C PHE A 138 -5.31 23.56 5.90
N LEU A 139 -5.39 24.68 5.17
CA LEU A 139 -6.57 25.00 4.38
C LEU A 139 -6.66 24.06 3.17
N GLY A 140 -5.55 23.84 2.45
CA GLY A 140 -5.49 22.91 1.32
C GLY A 140 -5.93 21.50 1.72
N PHE A 141 -5.50 21.02 2.89
CA PHE A 141 -5.91 19.74 3.44
C PHE A 141 -7.40 19.71 3.79
N LEU A 142 -7.94 20.75 4.43
CA LEU A 142 -9.38 20.84 4.69
C LEU A 142 -10.19 20.80 3.40
N GLU A 143 -9.76 21.54 2.38
CA GLU A 143 -10.44 21.57 1.09
C GLU A 143 -10.39 20.22 0.39
N GLU A 144 -9.22 19.56 0.35
CA GLU A 144 -9.08 18.24 -0.25
C GLU A 144 -9.90 17.19 0.51
N ALA A 145 -9.82 17.18 1.83
CA ALA A 145 -10.50 16.22 2.69
C ALA A 145 -12.03 16.36 2.62
N THR A 146 -12.53 17.54 2.30
CA THR A 146 -13.96 17.82 2.17
C THR A 146 -14.50 17.68 0.74
N LYS A 147 -13.65 17.39 -0.25
CA LYS A 147 -14.11 17.13 -1.62
C LYS A 147 -14.97 15.87 -1.67
N THR A 148 -16.08 15.95 -2.40
CA THR A 148 -16.88 14.78 -2.75
C THR A 148 -16.02 13.85 -3.59
N PRO A 149 -15.80 12.59 -3.18
CA PRO A 149 -14.97 11.65 -3.93
C PRO A 149 -15.59 11.40 -5.30
N GLU A 150 -14.75 11.40 -6.34
CA GLU A 150 -15.19 11.01 -7.67
C GLU A 150 -15.53 9.53 -7.66
N LYS A 151 -16.77 9.19 -8.06
CA LYS A 151 -17.12 7.80 -8.29
C LYS A 151 -16.35 7.29 -9.48
N PHE A 152 -15.42 6.39 -9.25
CA PHE A 152 -14.67 5.72 -10.29
C PHE A 152 -15.04 4.24 -10.32
N GLU A 153 -15.66 3.83 -11.43
CA GLU A 153 -15.86 2.43 -11.76
C GLU A 153 -14.96 2.15 -12.98
N PRO A 154 -13.91 1.32 -12.84
CA PRO A 154 -13.02 1.02 -13.96
C PRO A 154 -13.82 0.32 -15.06
N THR A 155 -13.57 0.71 -16.31
CA THR A 155 -14.13 -0.02 -17.44
C THR A 155 -13.38 -1.34 -17.62
N GLU A 156 -13.98 -2.32 -18.31
CA GLU A 156 -13.28 -3.58 -18.64
C GLU A 156 -11.96 -3.33 -19.39
N THR A 157 -11.90 -2.26 -20.20
CA THR A 157 -10.65 -1.87 -20.89
C THR A 157 -9.57 -1.45 -19.90
N ASP A 158 -9.93 -0.68 -18.87
CA ASP A 158 -9.01 -0.24 -17.82
C ASP A 158 -8.52 -1.44 -17.00
N GLU A 159 -9.42 -2.36 -16.66
CA GLU A 159 -9.09 -3.61 -15.97
C GLU A 159 -8.11 -4.48 -16.78
N ILE A 160 -8.39 -4.70 -18.06
CA ILE A 160 -7.51 -5.48 -18.95
C ILE A 160 -6.12 -4.85 -19.01
N LYS A 161 -6.05 -3.51 -19.11
CA LYS A 161 -4.76 -2.80 -19.15
C LYS A 161 -3.99 -2.94 -17.84
N ALA A 162 -4.64 -2.76 -16.69
CA ALA A 162 -4.02 -2.92 -15.38
C ALA A 162 -3.51 -4.35 -15.15
N ILE A 163 -4.27 -5.36 -15.59
CA ILE A 163 -3.86 -6.76 -15.54
C ILE A 163 -2.67 -7.00 -16.48
N GLU A 164 -2.68 -6.44 -17.69
CA GLU A 164 -1.54 -6.56 -18.62
C GLU A 164 -0.26 -6.00 -18.04
N GLU A 165 -0.29 -4.79 -17.47
CA GLU A 165 0.87 -4.14 -16.86
C GLU A 165 1.39 -4.95 -15.67
N SER A 166 0.49 -5.34 -14.75
CA SER A 166 0.84 -6.17 -13.60
C SER A 166 1.43 -7.53 -14.01
N LEU A 167 0.84 -8.17 -15.03
CA LEU A 167 1.33 -9.44 -15.58
C LEU A 167 2.73 -9.29 -16.15
N LEU A 168 2.97 -8.28 -16.99
CA LEU A 168 4.26 -8.06 -17.63
C LEU A 168 5.37 -7.77 -16.61
N ASP A 169 5.07 -6.97 -15.59
CA ASP A 169 6.02 -6.65 -14.54
C ASP A 169 6.38 -7.89 -13.72
N ARG A 170 5.39 -8.67 -13.29
CA ARG A 170 5.63 -9.92 -12.53
C ARG A 170 6.32 -10.99 -13.36
N LEU A 171 5.96 -11.17 -14.64
CA LEU A 171 6.66 -12.10 -15.53
C LEU A 171 8.13 -11.72 -15.68
N ASN A 172 8.43 -10.43 -15.86
CA ASN A 172 9.80 -9.94 -16.00
C ASN A 172 10.60 -10.11 -14.70
N GLU A 173 10.01 -9.78 -13.56
CA GLU A 173 10.63 -9.96 -12.25
C GLU A 173 10.93 -11.45 -11.99
N LEU A 174 9.94 -12.32 -12.09
CA LEU A 174 10.11 -13.75 -11.83
C LEU A 174 11.07 -14.41 -12.81
N SER A 175 11.09 -14.01 -14.09
CA SER A 175 12.05 -14.52 -15.07
C SER A 175 13.49 -14.15 -14.69
N LYS A 176 13.72 -12.95 -14.15
CA LYS A 176 15.05 -12.53 -13.66
C LYS A 176 15.46 -13.28 -12.41
N LEU A 177 14.51 -13.58 -11.50
CA LEU A 177 14.79 -14.29 -10.26
C LEU A 177 14.96 -15.81 -10.47
N ALA A 178 14.33 -16.39 -11.50
CA ALA A 178 14.26 -17.83 -11.73
C ALA A 178 15.61 -18.57 -11.63
N PRO A 179 16.72 -18.09 -12.23
CA PRO A 179 18.01 -18.77 -12.12
C PRO A 179 18.53 -18.85 -10.68
N ASP A 180 18.34 -17.80 -9.89
CA ASP A 180 18.79 -17.77 -8.50
C ASP A 180 17.85 -18.59 -7.60
N ILE A 181 16.54 -18.59 -7.87
CA ILE A 181 15.59 -19.50 -7.21
C ILE A 181 15.99 -20.95 -7.48
N GLY A 182 16.32 -21.31 -8.72
CA GLY A 182 16.77 -22.64 -9.11
C GLY A 182 18.05 -23.08 -8.37
N LYS A 183 19.05 -22.19 -8.26
CA LYS A 183 20.26 -22.46 -7.46
C LYS A 183 19.93 -22.68 -5.98
N LEU A 184 19.13 -21.79 -5.39
CA LEU A 184 18.74 -21.90 -3.99
C LEU A 184 17.94 -23.19 -3.73
N LYS A 185 17.07 -23.60 -4.66
CA LYS A 185 16.36 -24.88 -4.56
C LYS A 185 17.35 -26.05 -4.41
N VAL A 186 18.35 -26.14 -5.28
CA VAL A 186 19.39 -27.19 -5.21
C VAL A 186 20.17 -27.12 -3.90
N GLU A 187 20.56 -25.92 -3.47
CA GLU A 187 21.28 -25.72 -2.20
C GLU A 187 20.47 -26.17 -0.99
N TYR A 188 19.18 -25.82 -0.91
CA TYR A 188 18.33 -26.17 0.21
C TYR A 188 17.84 -27.62 0.15
N GLU A 189 17.72 -28.21 -1.04
CA GLU A 189 17.46 -29.65 -1.22
C GLU A 189 18.60 -30.52 -0.67
N ALA A 190 19.84 -30.01 -0.63
CA ALA A 190 20.99 -30.74 -0.08
C ALA A 190 21.07 -30.69 1.46
N ILE A 191 20.24 -29.91 2.15
CA ILE A 191 20.24 -29.79 3.61
C ILE A 191 19.48 -30.97 4.23
N GLU A 192 20.06 -31.61 5.26
CA GLU A 192 19.44 -32.75 5.94
C GLU A 192 18.26 -32.34 6.84
N GLU A 193 18.40 -31.26 7.61
CA GLU A 193 17.37 -30.73 8.51
C GLU A 193 16.51 -29.67 7.80
N LYS A 194 15.27 -30.04 7.47
CA LYS A 194 14.29 -29.20 6.76
C LYS A 194 12.96 -29.07 7.54
N PRO A 195 12.22 -27.95 7.39
CA PRO A 195 12.60 -26.74 6.65
C PRO A 195 13.67 -25.95 7.42
N LYS A 196 14.61 -25.34 6.70
CA LYS A 196 15.58 -24.43 7.32
C LYS A 196 14.90 -23.10 7.64
N ILE A 197 14.99 -22.66 8.89
CA ILE A 197 14.44 -21.35 9.30
C ILE A 197 15.48 -20.26 9.06
N VAL A 198 15.13 -19.27 8.23
CA VAL A 198 15.99 -18.12 7.92
C VAL A 198 15.49 -16.86 8.62
N TYR A 199 16.38 -16.19 9.34
CA TYR A 199 16.10 -14.93 10.05
C TYR A 199 16.78 -13.74 9.37
N GLY A 200 16.23 -12.55 9.59
CA GLY A 200 16.74 -11.30 9.03
C GLY A 200 15.97 -10.85 7.79
N LYS A 201 16.62 -10.05 6.93
CA LYS A 201 16.05 -9.54 5.68
C LYS A 201 16.39 -10.50 4.52
N PRO A 202 15.46 -11.38 4.08
CA PRO A 202 15.73 -12.30 2.99
C PRO A 202 15.88 -11.57 1.65
N SER A 203 16.60 -12.19 0.70
CA SER A 203 16.57 -11.75 -0.70
C SER A 203 15.24 -12.10 -1.35
N MET A 204 14.88 -11.40 -2.43
CA MET A 204 13.64 -11.67 -3.17
C MET A 204 13.55 -13.11 -3.68
N SER A 205 14.66 -13.67 -4.19
CA SER A 205 14.71 -15.07 -4.62
C SER A 205 14.44 -16.06 -3.48
N LEU A 206 14.90 -15.76 -2.25
CA LEU A 206 14.64 -16.60 -1.08
C LEU A 206 13.18 -16.48 -0.61
N VAL A 207 12.59 -15.29 -0.71
CA VAL A 207 11.15 -15.08 -0.44
C VAL A 207 10.32 -15.92 -1.39
N GLU A 208 10.57 -15.84 -2.71
CA GLU A 208 9.85 -16.64 -3.70
C GLU A 208 10.12 -18.14 -3.52
N LEU A 209 11.35 -18.57 -3.20
CA LEU A 209 11.64 -19.96 -2.88
C LEU A 209 10.80 -20.46 -1.70
N SER A 210 10.68 -19.68 -0.63
CA SER A 210 9.89 -20.07 0.56
C SER A 210 8.40 -20.19 0.28
N ARG A 211 7.88 -19.42 -0.68
CA ARG A 211 6.49 -19.53 -1.16
C ARG A 211 6.29 -20.80 -1.98
N LEU A 212 7.23 -21.11 -2.87
CA LEU A 212 7.14 -22.24 -3.79
C LEU A 212 7.45 -23.59 -3.12
N PHE A 213 8.35 -23.58 -2.13
CA PHE A 213 8.84 -24.78 -1.43
C PHE A 213 8.88 -24.53 0.09
N PRO A 214 7.71 -24.38 0.74
CA PRO A 214 7.65 -24.11 2.18
C PRO A 214 8.31 -25.22 3.03
N ASP A 215 8.38 -26.45 2.50
CA ASP A 215 9.04 -27.59 3.15
C ASP A 215 10.58 -27.51 3.14
N LEU A 216 11.17 -26.67 2.27
CA LEU A 216 12.63 -26.48 2.21
C LEU A 216 13.10 -25.36 3.13
N VAL A 217 12.34 -24.26 3.20
CA VAL A 217 12.72 -23.05 3.93
C VAL A 217 11.50 -22.33 4.49
N THR A 218 11.64 -21.82 5.72
CA THR A 218 10.65 -20.97 6.37
C THR A 218 11.30 -19.67 6.82
N LEU A 219 10.62 -18.53 6.64
CA LEU A 219 11.13 -17.22 7.07
C LEU A 219 10.71 -16.95 8.52
N GLY A 220 11.69 -16.81 9.41
CA GLY A 220 11.51 -16.72 10.86
C GLY A 220 11.39 -15.30 11.43
N GLY A 221 11.33 -14.27 10.58
CA GLY A 221 11.26 -12.86 10.99
C GLY A 221 12.63 -12.23 11.31
N CYS A 222 12.61 -11.06 11.95
CA CYS A 222 13.80 -10.19 12.08
C CYS A 222 14.89 -10.71 13.03
N ALA A 223 14.55 -11.53 14.04
CA ALA A 223 15.51 -12.02 15.02
C ALA A 223 15.23 -13.47 15.42
N LYS A 224 16.30 -14.25 15.61
CA LYS A 224 16.21 -15.60 16.15
C LYS A 224 15.72 -15.54 17.61
N PRO A 225 14.72 -16.34 18.02
CA PRO A 225 14.32 -16.40 19.41
C PRO A 225 15.52 -16.79 20.28
N LYS A 226 15.70 -16.09 21.41
CA LYS A 226 16.73 -16.47 22.38
C LYS A 226 16.40 -17.87 22.93
N PRO A 227 17.39 -18.77 23.08
CA PRO A 227 17.15 -20.05 23.72
C PRO A 227 16.59 -19.81 25.13
N ALA A 228 15.56 -20.57 25.49
CA ALA A 228 15.02 -20.56 26.85
C ALA A 228 16.15 -20.92 27.85
N PRO A 229 16.16 -20.30 29.04
CA PRO A 229 17.15 -20.59 30.07
C PRO A 229 17.13 -22.03 30.55
#